data_AF-A0A225DU46-F1
#
_entry.id   AF-A0A225DU46-F1
#
_cell.length_a   1.000
_cell.length_b   1.000
_cell.length_c   1.000
_cell.angle_alpha   90.00
_cell.angle_beta   90.00
_cell.angle_gamma   90.00
#
_symmetry.space_group_name_H-M   'P 1'
#
loop_
_entity.id
_entity.type
_entity.pdbx_description
1 polymer ?
#
loop_
_entity_poly.entity_id
_entity_poly.type
_entity_poly.pdbx_seq_one_letter_code
_entity_poly.pdbx_strand_id
1 'polypeptide(L)'
;MAAAGASNGRHKPVVCVGRDGITLRLRTTRGSLYEVASTGTISVYDRRGTRLGTGYLAYTPEPGQPTMSGALTAVIRDVLTRWDGPLRRLCYVTDAGDNERGYNDRVLRRLTHPRTEAAIE
;
A
#
# COMPACT_ATOMS: atom_id res chain seq x y z
N MET A 1 9.78 11.09 -6.86
CA MET A 1 9.86 10.04 -7.90
C MET A 1 11.07 10.21 -8.81
N ALA A 2 11.31 11.40 -9.36
CA ALA A 2 12.48 11.68 -10.21
C ALA A 2 13.81 11.21 -9.59
N ALA A 3 14.05 11.48 -8.30
CA ALA A 3 15.27 11.02 -7.61
C ALA A 3 15.45 9.49 -7.61
N ALA A 4 14.36 8.73 -7.47
CA ALA A 4 14.41 7.27 -7.49
C ALA A 4 14.78 6.72 -8.86
N GLY A 5 14.25 7.32 -9.93
CA GLY A 5 14.55 6.96 -11.32
C GLY A 5 15.96 7.38 -11.75
N ALA A 6 16.42 8.55 -11.29
CA ALA A 6 17.74 9.10 -11.62
C ALA A 6 18.90 8.43 -10.86
N SER A 7 18.62 7.70 -9.77
CA SER A 7 19.65 7.00 -8.99
C SER A 7 20.36 5.92 -9.81
N ASN A 8 21.68 5.78 -9.66
CA ASN A 8 22.42 4.67 -10.27
C ASN A 8 22.31 3.38 -9.45
N GLY A 9 22.26 2.22 -10.10
CA GLY A 9 22.25 0.92 -9.43
C GLY A 9 21.64 -0.19 -10.29
N ARG A 10 21.90 -1.45 -9.93
CA ARG A 10 21.42 -2.63 -10.69
C ARG A 10 19.94 -2.93 -10.49
N HIS A 11 19.33 -2.42 -9.42
CA HIS A 11 17.94 -2.72 -9.08
C HIS A 11 16.98 -1.74 -9.77
N LYS A 12 15.75 -2.20 -10.01
CA LYS A 12 14.63 -1.32 -10.39
C LYS A 12 14.22 -0.52 -9.14
N PRO A 13 13.83 0.76 -9.27
CA PRO A 13 13.16 1.45 -8.17
C PRO A 13 11.91 0.69 -7.74
N VAL A 14 11.59 0.75 -6.45
CA VAL A 14 10.48 -0.02 -5.86
C VAL A 14 9.55 0.90 -5.08
N VAL A 15 8.25 0.76 -5.33
CA VAL A 15 7.22 1.22 -4.40
C VAL A 15 6.86 0.04 -3.51
N CYS A 16 7.18 0.12 -2.23
CA CYS A 16 6.87 -0.91 -1.24
C CYS A 16 5.66 -0.46 -0.43
N VAL A 17 4.63 -1.28 -0.41
CA VAL A 17 3.38 -1.04 0.30
C VAL A 17 3.26 -2.07 1.41
N GLY A 18 2.91 -1.62 2.61
CA GLY A 18 2.52 -2.49 3.70
C GLY A 18 1.09 -2.23 4.11
N ARG A 19 0.41 -3.28 4.58
CA ARG A 19 -0.88 -3.20 5.26
C ARG A 19 -0.89 -4.20 6.39
N ASP A 20 -1.37 -3.76 7.53
CA ASP A 20 -1.49 -4.57 8.73
C ASP A 20 -2.67 -4.09 9.58
N GLY A 21 -3.12 -4.93 10.51
CA GLY A 21 -4.23 -4.64 11.38
C GLY A 21 -4.15 -5.32 12.74
N ILE A 22 -4.83 -4.72 13.71
CA ILE A 22 -4.99 -5.28 15.05
C ILE A 22 -6.47 -5.36 15.42
N THR A 23 -6.89 -6.53 15.89
CA THR A 23 -8.25 -6.75 16.37
C THR A 23 -8.44 -6.06 17.72
N LEU A 24 -9.34 -5.10 17.76
CA LEU A 24 -9.70 -4.35 18.96
C LEU A 24 -11.09 -4.74 19.44
N ARG A 25 -11.23 -4.89 20.75
CA ARG A 25 -12.52 -5.03 21.40
C ARG A 25 -13.13 -3.65 21.62
N LEU A 26 -14.22 -3.37 20.92
CA LEU A 26 -15.00 -2.14 21.07
C LEU A 26 -16.17 -2.37 22.03
N ARG A 27 -16.28 -1.51 23.03
CA ARG A 27 -17.38 -1.55 24.00
C ARG A 27 -18.62 -0.88 23.42
N THR A 28 -19.77 -1.53 23.53
CA THR A 28 -21.07 -0.97 23.15
C THR A 28 -22.03 -0.96 24.34
N THR A 29 -23.14 -0.23 24.22
CA THR A 29 -24.16 -0.12 25.27
C THR A 29 -24.75 -1.47 25.69
N ARG A 30 -24.70 -2.49 24.82
CA ARG A 30 -25.20 -3.86 25.09
C ARG A 30 -24.16 -4.95 24.80
N GLY A 31 -22.87 -4.70 25.06
CA GLY A 31 -21.84 -5.74 24.98
C GLY A 31 -20.52 -5.25 24.39
N SER A 32 -19.89 -6.10 23.59
CA SER A 32 -18.67 -5.74 22.86
C SER A 32 -18.65 -6.38 21.48
N LEU A 33 -18.12 -5.64 20.52
CA LEU A 33 -17.82 -6.12 19.17
C LEU A 33 -16.31 -6.10 18.94
N TYR A 34 -15.81 -6.97 18.08
CA TYR A 34 -14.40 -7.02 17.71
C TYR A 34 -14.25 -6.54 16.28
N GLU A 35 -13.43 -5.52 16.09
CA GLU A 35 -13.17 -4.95 14.78
C GLU A 35 -11.69 -4.65 14.62
N VAL A 36 -11.22 -4.60 13.37
CA VAL A 36 -9.79 -4.49 13.08
C VAL A 36 -9.41 -3.03 12.81
N ALA A 37 -8.64 -2.41 13.71
CA ALA A 37 -7.94 -1.16 13.39
C ALA A 37 -6.83 -1.47 12.39
N SER A 38 -6.58 -0.59 11.42
CA SER A 38 -5.57 -0.84 10.38
C SER A 38 -4.56 0.28 10.23
N THR A 39 -3.39 -0.11 9.78
CA THR A 39 -2.35 0.78 9.30
C THR A 39 -1.89 0.35 7.92
N GLY A 40 -1.41 1.30 7.13
CA GLY A 40 -0.66 1.00 5.93
C GLY A 40 0.54 1.89 5.78
N THR A 41 1.51 1.39 5.03
CA THR A 41 2.76 2.08 4.76
C THR A 41 2.99 2.14 3.26
N ILE A 42 3.60 3.21 2.80
CA ILE A 42 4.10 3.30 1.43
C ILE A 42 5.51 3.89 1.47
N SER A 43 6.48 3.13 0.98
CA SER A 43 7.89 3.52 0.95
C SER A 43 8.40 3.49 -0.48
N VAL A 44 9.23 4.47 -0.85
CA VAL A 44 9.90 4.49 -2.15
C VAL A 44 11.37 4.17 -1.95
N TYR A 45 11.86 3.22 -2.72
CA TYR A 45 13.27 2.82 -2.75
C TYR A 45 13.89 3.15 -4.11
N ASP A 46 15.12 3.65 -4.08
CA ASP A 46 15.91 3.92 -5.27
C ASP A 46 16.57 2.64 -5.84
N ARG A 47 17.40 2.81 -6.87
CA ARG A 47 18.11 1.73 -7.57
C ARG A 47 19.24 1.06 -6.77
N ARG A 48 19.64 1.66 -5.64
CA ARG A 48 20.61 1.12 -4.67
C ARG A 48 19.92 0.42 -3.50
N GLY A 49 18.59 0.48 -3.42
CA GLY A 49 17.83 0.00 -2.28
C GLY A 49 17.78 1.00 -1.12
N THR A 50 18.16 2.26 -1.36
CA THR A 50 18.03 3.32 -0.35
C THR A 50 16.58 3.76 -0.28
N ARG A 51 16.02 3.82 0.93
CA ARG A 51 14.69 4.36 1.17
C ARG A 51 14.73 5.89 1.05
N LEU A 52 13.98 6.43 0.09
CA LEU A 52 13.89 7.87 -0.13
C LEU A 52 12.83 8.54 0.75
N GLY A 53 11.84 7.77 1.22
CA GLY A 53 10.81 8.25 2.12
C GLY A 53 9.71 7.22 2.37
N THR A 54 8.90 7.49 3.39
CA THR A 54 7.76 6.68 3.78
C THR A 54 6.56 7.55 4.16
N GLY A 55 5.37 7.17 3.70
CA GLY A 55 4.10 7.65 4.18
C GLY A 55 3.37 6.58 5.00
N TYR A 56 2.56 7.02 5.96
CA TYR A 56 1.79 6.17 6.86
C TYR A 56 0.33 6.55 6.82
N LEU A 57 -0.54 5.54 6.90
CA LEU A 57 -1.98 5.66 7.06
C LEU A 57 -2.39 4.92 8.32
N ALA A 58 -3.38 5.45 9.03
CA ALA A 58 -3.96 4.82 10.21
C ALA A 58 -5.47 5.08 10.22
N TYR A 59 -6.24 4.02 10.45
CA TYR A 59 -7.70 4.08 10.48
C TYR A 59 -8.23 3.34 11.70
N THR A 60 -9.30 3.91 12.27
CA THR A 60 -10.07 3.28 13.34
C THR A 60 -10.68 1.97 12.88
N PRO A 61 -11.05 1.06 13.80
CA PRO A 61 -11.68 -0.18 13.42
C PRO A 61 -12.92 0.01 12.57
N GLU A 62 -13.00 -0.75 11.49
CA GLU A 62 -14.08 -0.70 10.51
C GLU A 62 -14.27 -2.10 9.91
N PRO A 63 -15.51 -2.62 9.85
CA PRO A 63 -15.79 -3.93 9.26
C PRO A 63 -15.28 -4.03 7.83
N GLY A 64 -14.38 -4.99 7.57
CA GLY A 64 -13.77 -5.20 6.25
C GLY A 64 -12.88 -4.06 5.75
N GLN A 65 -12.72 -2.98 6.54
CA GLN A 65 -11.80 -1.87 6.30
C GLN A 65 -11.85 -1.26 4.88
N PRO A 66 -13.04 -0.96 4.30
CA PRO A 66 -13.13 -0.34 2.98
C PRO A 66 -12.47 1.04 2.93
N THR A 67 -12.54 1.84 4.00
CA THR A 67 -11.97 3.19 4.04
C THR A 67 -10.44 3.13 3.95
N MET A 68 -9.80 2.28 4.76
CA MET A 68 -8.36 2.03 4.68
C MET A 68 -7.94 1.53 3.29
N SER A 69 -8.71 0.61 2.71
CA SER A 69 -8.42 0.04 1.38
C SER A 69 -8.48 1.10 0.29
N GLY A 70 -9.52 1.95 0.31
CA GLY A 70 -9.67 3.05 -0.63
C GLY A 70 -8.55 4.06 -0.50
N ALA A 71 -8.24 4.49 0.72
CA ALA A 71 -7.18 5.46 1.00
C ALA A 71 -5.80 4.97 0.57
N LEU A 72 -5.43 3.73 0.93
CA LEU A 72 -4.16 3.16 0.53
C LEU A 72 -4.05 3.07 -1.00
N THR A 73 -5.12 2.65 -1.68
CA THR A 73 -5.17 2.59 -3.14
C THR A 73 -5.01 3.96 -3.78
N ALA A 74 -5.65 4.99 -3.22
CA ALA A 74 -5.52 6.36 -3.70
C ALA A 74 -4.07 6.86 -3.59
N VAL A 75 -3.43 6.64 -2.44
CA VAL A 75 -2.03 7.04 -2.22
C VAL A 75 -1.09 6.29 -3.17
N ILE A 76 -1.31 4.98 -3.41
CA ILE A 76 -0.54 4.22 -4.41
C ILE A 76 -0.73 4.86 -5.79
N ARG A 77 -1.97 5.12 -6.22
CA ARG A 77 -2.26 5.74 -7.52
C ARG A 77 -1.62 7.11 -7.67
N ASP A 78 -1.61 7.93 -6.63
CA ASP A 78 -0.95 9.25 -6.65
C ASP A 78 0.55 9.12 -6.82
N VAL A 79 1.17 8.19 -6.09
CA VAL A 79 2.58 7.84 -6.21
C VAL A 79 2.92 7.40 -7.64
N LEU A 80 2.14 6.48 -8.21
CA LEU A 80 2.32 6.00 -9.58
C LEU A 80 2.10 7.11 -10.62
N THR A 81 1.10 7.96 -10.43
CA THR A 81 0.80 9.08 -11.35
C THR A 81 1.96 10.06 -11.44
N ARG A 82 2.65 10.31 -10.32
CA ARG A 82 3.83 11.18 -10.26
C ARG A 82 5.12 10.50 -10.73
N TRP A 83 5.05 9.24 -11.16
CA TRP A 83 6.23 8.49 -11.56
C TRP A 83 6.51 8.59 -13.05
N ASP A 84 7.50 9.39 -13.44
CA ASP A 84 8.00 9.44 -14.81
C ASP A 84 9.00 8.32 -15.11
N GLY A 85 8.79 7.64 -16.24
CA GLY A 85 9.60 6.50 -16.69
C GLY A 85 9.03 5.13 -16.27
N PRO A 86 9.74 4.04 -16.59
CA PRO A 86 9.24 2.68 -16.37
C PRO A 86 9.30 2.31 -14.88
N LEU A 87 8.26 2.64 -14.12
CA LEU A 87 8.03 1.98 -12.84
C LEU A 87 7.36 0.65 -13.11
N ARG A 88 8.03 -0.43 -12.72
CA ARG A 88 7.49 -1.77 -12.91
C ARG A 88 7.36 -2.57 -11.64
N ARG A 89 7.85 -2.13 -10.47
CA ARG A 89 7.84 -2.98 -9.27
C ARG A 89 7.07 -2.37 -8.11
N LEU A 90 5.95 -3.00 -7.77
CA LEU A 90 5.17 -2.77 -6.56
C LEU A 90 5.35 -3.98 -5.63
N CYS A 91 6.04 -3.77 -4.51
CA CYS A 91 6.19 -4.79 -3.49
C CYS A 91 5.08 -4.63 -2.45
N TYR A 92 4.38 -5.72 -2.12
CA TYR A 92 3.39 -5.73 -1.04
C TYR A 92 3.88 -6.62 0.11
N VAL A 93 3.97 -6.05 1.31
CA VAL A 93 4.45 -6.71 2.52
C VAL A 93 3.31 -6.77 3.54
N THR A 94 3.04 -7.97 4.02
CA THR A 94 1.91 -8.24 4.93
C THR A 94 2.19 -9.52 5.70
N ASP A 95 1.53 -9.69 6.85
CA ASP A 95 1.42 -10.95 7.59
C ASP A 95 0.46 -11.96 6.91
N ALA A 96 -0.16 -11.55 5.81
CA ALA A 96 -1.13 -12.29 5.02
C ALA A 96 -2.42 -12.63 5.78
N GLY A 97 -2.94 -11.74 6.62
CA GLY A 97 -4.31 -11.85 7.14
C GLY A 97 -5.41 -11.81 6.05
N ASP A 98 -6.66 -12.03 6.44
CA ASP A 98 -7.78 -12.12 5.48
C ASP A 98 -8.05 -10.80 4.74
N ASN A 99 -7.98 -9.67 5.45
CA ASN A 99 -8.16 -8.35 4.84
C ASN A 99 -7.01 -8.04 3.88
N GLU A 100 -5.80 -8.46 4.23
CA GLU A 100 -4.58 -8.19 3.51
C GLU A 100 -4.48 -9.03 2.24
N ARG A 101 -4.81 -10.32 2.31
CA ARG A 101 -4.95 -11.21 1.15
C ARG A 101 -6.08 -10.72 0.24
N GLY A 102 -7.23 -10.39 0.81
CA GLY A 102 -8.37 -9.84 0.08
C GLY A 102 -8.02 -8.56 -0.67
N TYR A 103 -7.27 -7.65 -0.05
CA TYR A 103 -6.78 -6.43 -0.68
C TYR A 103 -5.82 -6.74 -1.85
N ASN A 104 -4.89 -7.68 -1.66
CA ASN A 104 -3.98 -8.09 -2.72
C ASN A 104 -4.72 -8.66 -3.94
N ASP A 105 -5.61 -9.63 -3.72
CA ASP A 105 -6.28 -10.37 -4.80
C ASP A 105 -7.32 -9.54 -5.56
N ARG A 106 -8.01 -8.65 -4.85
CA ARG A 106 -9.10 -7.85 -5.43
C ARG A 106 -8.63 -6.51 -5.97
N VAL A 107 -7.54 -5.95 -5.43
CA VAL A 107 -7.06 -4.60 -5.76
C VAL A 107 -5.66 -4.64 -6.38
N LEU A 108 -4.63 -5.02 -5.62
CA LEU A 108 -3.24 -4.82 -6.05
C LEU A 108 -2.87 -5.64 -7.30
N ARG A 109 -3.26 -6.92 -7.35
CA ARG A 109 -2.97 -7.79 -8.51
C ARG A 109 -3.69 -7.37 -9.80
N ARG A 110 -4.70 -6.50 -9.68
CA ARG A 110 -5.49 -5.97 -10.80
C ARG A 110 -5.14 -4.51 -11.10
N LEU A 111 -4.20 -3.93 -10.36
CA LEU A 111 -3.85 -2.53 -10.49
C LEU A 111 -3.01 -2.32 -11.74
N THR A 112 -3.42 -1.35 -12.56
CA THR A 112 -2.67 -0.86 -13.71
C THR A 112 -2.09 0.52 -13.41
N HIS A 113 -1.00 0.84 -14.10
CA HIS A 113 -0.37 2.14 -13.98
C HIS A 113 -1.33 3.24 -14.50
N PRO A 114 -1.65 4.27 -13.69
CA PRO A 114 -2.74 5.19 -13.98
C PRO A 114 -2.54 6.07 -15.22
N ARG A 115 -1.29 6.23 -15.70
CA ARG A 115 -1.01 7.04 -16.91
C ARG A 115 -0.76 6.23 -18.17
N THR A 116 -0.36 4.96 -18.02
CA THR A 116 0.11 4.14 -19.15
C THR A 116 -0.71 2.87 -19.32
N GLU A 117 -1.62 2.59 -18.39
CA GLU A 117 -2.49 1.41 -18.33
C GLU A 117 -1.74 0.06 -18.29
N ALA A 118 -0.41 0.10 -18.27
CA ALA A 118 0.44 -1.06 -18.17
C ALA A 118 0.22 -1.79 -16.84
N ALA A 119 0.33 -3.11 -16.87
CA ALA A 119 0.38 -3.91 -15.65
C ALA A 119 1.60 -3.53 -14.79
N ILE A 120 1.40 -3.61 -13.48
CA ILE A 120 2.45 -3.38 -12.48
C ILE A 120 3.02 -4.76 -12.09
N GLU A 121 4.34 -4.94 -12.12
CA GLU A 121 5.03 -6.18 -11.67
C GLU A 121 5.23 -6.21 -10.15
#